data_AF-A0A7J6AXE1-F1
#
_entry.id   AF-A0A7J6AXE1-F1
#
_cell.length_a   1.000
_cell.length_b   1.000
_cell.length_c   1.000
_cell.angle_alpha   90.00
_cell.angle_beta   90.00
_cell.angle_gamma   90.00
#
_symmetry.space_group_name_H-M   'P 1'
#
loop_
_entity.id
_entity.type
_entity.pdbx_description
1 polymer ?
#
loop_
_entity_poly.entity_id
_entity_poly.type
_entity_poly.pdbx_seq_one_letter_code
_entity_poly.pdbx_strand_id
1 'polypeptide(L)'
;MLSPDQTDPDLMWTQSDPETVLNVIKVECMPKESPLADGKQRALAPPALTREEKRRRRRATAKYRLAHATRERIRVEAFNVAFAELRKLLPTLPPDKKLSKIEILRLAICYISYLNHVLDV
;
A
#
# COMPACT_ATOMS: atom_id res chain seq x y z
N MET A 1 40.57 7.04 38.15
CA MET A 1 39.78 8.28 37.95
C MET A 1 38.64 7.94 37.01
N LEU A 2 37.40 8.21 37.45
CA LEU A 2 36.08 8.27 36.77
C LEU A 2 35.98 7.81 35.29
N SER A 3 34.95 7.08 34.83
CA SER A 3 33.86 6.32 35.48
C SER A 3 33.29 5.33 34.43
N PRO A 4 32.69 4.19 34.83
CA PRO A 4 31.91 3.34 33.92
C PRO A 4 30.46 3.85 33.76
N ASP A 5 29.72 3.17 32.89
CA ASP A 5 28.26 3.26 32.66
C ASP A 5 27.74 4.46 31.85
N GLN A 6 27.34 4.18 30.61
CA GLN A 6 26.01 4.58 30.09
C GLN A 6 25.50 3.49 29.14
N THR A 7 24.57 2.69 29.65
CA THR A 7 23.67 1.81 28.89
C THR A 7 22.90 2.54 27.77
N ASP A 8 22.71 1.87 26.63
CA ASP A 8 21.59 2.16 25.72
C ASP A 8 20.25 2.06 26.48
N PRO A 9 19.40 3.10 26.45
CA PRO A 9 18.01 3.01 26.86
C PRO A 9 17.11 3.00 25.61
N ASP A 10 16.67 1.79 25.28
CA ASP A 10 15.51 1.43 24.48
C ASP A 10 15.05 2.30 23.30
N LEU A 11 15.03 1.59 22.18
CA LEU A 11 14.12 1.69 21.05
C LEU A 11 12.63 1.67 21.47
N MET A 12 12.17 2.67 22.22
CA MET A 12 10.75 2.95 22.40
C MET A 12 10.23 3.69 21.16
N TRP A 13 9.80 2.89 20.16
CA TRP A 13 8.79 3.35 19.22
C TRP A 13 7.60 3.85 20.05
N THR A 14 7.45 5.17 20.17
CA THR A 14 6.35 5.77 20.90
C THR A 14 5.06 5.32 20.24
N GLN A 15 4.40 4.38 20.91
CA GLN A 15 3.16 3.74 20.50
C GLN A 15 2.09 4.82 20.48
N SER A 16 2.04 5.52 19.35
CA SER A 16 1.15 6.65 19.14
C SER A 16 -0.23 6.08 18.93
N ASP A 17 -0.95 5.93 20.04
CA ASP A 17 -2.29 5.36 20.04
C ASP A 17 -3.15 6.03 18.97
N PRO A 18 -3.94 5.23 18.21
CA PRO A 18 -4.77 5.76 17.14
C PRO A 18 -5.83 6.75 17.65
N GLU A 19 -6.08 6.82 18.96
CA GLU A 19 -6.97 7.80 19.58
C GLU A 19 -6.34 9.20 19.71
N THR A 20 -5.01 9.31 19.95
CA THR A 20 -4.35 10.60 20.17
C THR A 20 -4.26 11.41 18.87
N VAL A 21 -3.91 10.78 17.75
CA VAL A 21 -3.95 11.42 16.43
C VAL A 21 -5.37 11.76 15.99
N LEU A 22 -6.39 10.99 16.42
CA LEU A 22 -7.79 11.32 16.15
C LEU A 22 -8.22 12.55 16.96
N ASN A 23 -7.78 12.68 18.21
CA ASN A 23 -8.09 13.82 19.06
C ASN A 23 -7.40 15.12 18.59
N VAL A 24 -6.15 15.09 18.13
CA VAL A 24 -5.49 16.29 17.56
C VAL A 24 -6.24 16.80 16.34
N ILE A 25 -6.66 15.92 15.43
CA ILE A 25 -7.44 16.31 14.23
C ILE A 25 -8.86 16.79 14.60
N LYS A 26 -9.39 16.40 15.76
CA LYS A 26 -10.74 16.76 16.23
C LYS A 26 -10.82 18.14 16.90
N VAL A 27 -9.69 18.75 17.26
CA VAL A 27 -9.64 20.03 18.00
C VAL A 27 -9.70 21.28 17.11
N GLU A 28 -9.36 21.20 15.81
CA GLU A 28 -9.29 22.37 14.90
C GLU A 28 -10.53 22.60 13.99
N CYS A 29 -11.72 22.13 14.37
CA CYS A 29 -12.97 22.47 13.67
C CYS A 29 -14.09 22.88 14.62
N MET A 30 -13.84 23.93 15.39
CA MET A 30 -14.88 24.74 16.02
C MET A 30 -15.39 25.79 15.01
N PRO A 31 -16.63 25.71 14.50
CA PRO A 31 -17.23 26.84 13.80
C PRO A 31 -17.49 27.96 14.81
N LYS A 32 -16.99 29.17 14.55
CA LYS A 32 -17.30 30.33 15.39
C LYS A 32 -18.76 30.71 15.21
N GLU A 33 -19.53 30.67 16.28
CA GLU A 33 -20.87 31.28 16.32
C GLU A 33 -20.76 32.81 16.42
N SER A 34 -21.67 33.51 15.73
CA SER A 34 -21.85 34.96 15.80
C SER A 34 -23.32 35.29 16.10
N PRO A 35 -23.62 36.35 16.88
CA PRO A 35 -24.92 36.51 17.52
C PRO A 35 -26.04 37.06 16.62
N LEU A 36 -27.29 36.75 17.03
CA LEU A 36 -28.59 37.43 16.79
C LEU A 36 -28.54 38.80 16.04
N ALA A 37 -29.47 39.17 15.14
CA ALA A 37 -30.63 38.50 14.51
C ALA A 37 -31.11 39.43 13.35
N ASP A 38 -32.04 39.09 12.46
CA ASP A 38 -32.80 37.85 12.22
C ASP A 38 -32.86 37.57 10.70
N GLY A 39 -33.61 36.55 10.28
CA GLY A 39 -33.89 36.26 8.89
C GLY A 39 -34.12 34.77 8.70
N LYS A 40 -35.38 34.37 8.47
CA LYS A 40 -35.82 32.98 8.28
C LYS A 40 -35.36 32.38 6.94
N GLN A 41 -34.04 32.38 6.70
CA GLN A 41 -33.42 31.70 5.57
C GLN A 41 -33.49 30.20 5.83
N ARG A 42 -34.47 29.55 5.17
CA ARG A 42 -34.53 28.09 5.06
C ARG A 42 -33.15 27.60 4.62
N ALA A 43 -32.49 26.78 5.44
CA ALA A 43 -31.21 26.18 5.07
C ALA A 43 -31.40 25.43 3.75
N LEU A 44 -30.88 26.00 2.65
CA LEU A 44 -30.90 25.35 1.35
C LEU A 44 -30.05 24.10 1.48
N ALA A 45 -30.71 22.94 1.53
CA ALA A 45 -30.04 21.65 1.59
C ALA A 45 -28.99 21.61 0.46
N PRO A 46 -27.73 21.24 0.77
CA PRO A 46 -26.67 21.26 -0.23
C PRO A 46 -27.12 20.44 -1.45
N PRO A 47 -26.97 20.97 -2.68
CA PRO A 47 -27.58 20.40 -3.87
C PRO A 47 -27.22 18.93 -3.98
N ALA A 48 -28.23 18.10 -4.25
CA ALA A 48 -28.12 16.65 -4.18
C ALA A 48 -27.06 16.15 -5.17
N LEU A 49 -25.84 15.93 -4.65
CA LEU A 49 -24.68 15.53 -5.44
C LEU A 49 -25.04 14.37 -6.37
N THR A 50 -24.67 14.49 -7.64
CA THR A 50 -24.93 13.46 -8.65
C THR A 50 -24.32 12.12 -8.21
N ARG A 51 -24.84 11.01 -8.75
CA ARG A 51 -24.29 9.67 -8.46
C ARG A 51 -22.80 9.59 -8.78
N GLU A 52 -22.34 10.35 -9.77
CA GLU A 52 -20.94 10.41 -10.17
C GLU A 52 -20.09 11.30 -9.24
N GLU A 53 -20.57 12.48 -8.83
CA GLU A 53 -19.87 13.31 -7.83
C GLU A 53 -19.67 12.55 -6.50
N LYS A 54 -20.70 11.80 -6.07
CA LYS A 54 -20.63 10.93 -4.89
C LYS A 54 -19.58 9.82 -5.04
N ARG A 55 -19.40 9.26 -6.24
CA ARG A 55 -18.35 8.27 -6.55
C ARG A 55 -16.96 8.91 -6.56
N ARG A 56 -16.79 10.05 -7.21
CA ARG A 56 -15.54 10.83 -7.24
C ARG A 56 -15.08 11.19 -5.84
N ARG A 57 -15.96 11.79 -5.01
CA ARG A 57 -15.65 12.15 -3.62
C ARG A 57 -15.22 10.94 -2.78
N ARG A 58 -15.85 9.77 -2.95
CA ARG A 58 -15.42 8.52 -2.29
C ARG A 58 -14.03 8.08 -2.74
N ARG A 59 -13.76 8.06 -4.05
CA ARG A 59 -12.45 7.73 -4.64
C ARG A 59 -11.33 8.70 -4.22
N ALA A 60 -11.68 9.97 -4.02
CA ALA A 60 -10.78 11.01 -3.54
C ALA A 60 -10.48 10.95 -2.03
N THR A 61 -11.09 10.05 -1.25
CA THR A 61 -10.71 9.85 0.16
C THR A 61 -9.34 9.14 0.26
N ALA A 62 -8.52 9.54 1.23
CA ALA A 62 -7.26 8.87 1.53
C ALA A 62 -7.47 7.36 1.85
N LYS A 63 -8.52 7.03 2.61
CA LYS A 63 -8.90 5.64 2.93
C LYS A 63 -9.15 4.79 1.68
N TYR A 64 -9.84 5.32 0.67
CA TYR A 64 -10.06 4.60 -0.60
C TYR A 64 -8.75 4.40 -1.37
N ARG A 65 -7.93 5.46 -1.52
CA ARG A 65 -6.64 5.36 -2.22
C ARG A 65 -5.70 4.36 -1.55
N LEU A 66 -5.56 4.41 -0.22
CA LEU A 66 -4.72 3.49 0.54
C LEU A 66 -5.20 2.05 0.41
N ALA A 67 -6.50 1.79 0.56
CA ALA A 67 -7.06 0.45 0.39
C ALA A 67 -6.82 -0.13 -1.03
N HIS A 68 -6.90 0.71 -2.07
CA HIS A 68 -6.56 0.29 -3.43
C HIS A 68 -5.06 0.04 -3.63
N ALA A 69 -4.20 0.92 -3.11
CA ALA A 69 -2.74 0.75 -3.19
C ALA A 69 -2.26 -0.51 -2.46
N THR A 70 -2.82 -0.82 -1.29
CA THR A 70 -2.51 -2.05 -0.55
C THR A 70 -2.95 -3.30 -1.32
N ARG A 71 -4.16 -3.30 -1.91
CA ARG A 71 -4.63 -4.42 -2.75
C ARG A 71 -3.72 -4.66 -3.96
N GLU A 72 -3.30 -3.59 -4.63
CA GLU A 72 -2.41 -3.70 -5.78
C GLU A 72 -1.00 -4.16 -5.38
N ARG A 73 -0.48 -3.71 -4.23
CA ARG A 73 0.79 -4.23 -3.66
C ARG A 73 0.70 -5.75 -3.44
N ILE A 74 -0.36 -6.24 -2.78
CA ILE A 74 -0.57 -7.68 -2.55
C ILE A 74 -0.65 -8.45 -3.87
N ARG A 75 -1.35 -7.91 -4.88
CA ARG A 75 -1.46 -8.52 -6.22
C ARG A 75 -0.09 -8.65 -6.91
N VAL A 76 0.74 -7.61 -6.82
CA VAL A 76 2.09 -7.59 -7.40
C VAL A 76 3.05 -8.48 -6.61
N GLU A 77 2.89 -8.57 -5.29
CA GLU A 77 3.66 -9.45 -4.41
C GLU A 77 3.39 -10.92 -4.74
N ALA A 78 2.12 -11.34 -4.83
CA ALA A 78 1.74 -12.69 -5.26
C ALA A 78 2.32 -13.05 -6.65
N PHE A 79 2.28 -12.11 -7.60
CA PHE A 79 2.91 -12.26 -8.91
C PHE A 79 4.45 -12.43 -8.81
N ASN A 80 5.11 -11.68 -7.93
CA ASN A 80 6.56 -11.78 -7.73
C ASN A 80 6.96 -13.10 -7.05
N VAL A 81 6.14 -13.63 -6.14
CA VAL A 81 6.34 -14.95 -5.53
C VAL A 81 6.31 -16.05 -6.60
N ALA A 82 5.28 -16.07 -7.45
CA ALA A 82 5.20 -17.02 -8.56
C ALA A 82 6.40 -16.90 -9.54
N PHE A 83 6.89 -15.68 -9.78
CA PHE A 83 8.10 -15.45 -10.57
C PHE A 83 9.38 -16.00 -9.91
N ALA A 84 9.48 -15.91 -8.58
CA ALA A 84 10.59 -16.47 -7.82
C ALA A 84 10.53 -18.00 -7.77
N GLU A 85 9.34 -18.60 -7.71
CA GLU A 85 9.14 -20.05 -7.82
C GLU A 85 9.55 -20.56 -9.20
N LEU A 86 9.08 -19.91 -10.28
CA LEU A 86 9.51 -20.24 -11.64
C LEU A 86 11.03 -20.16 -11.79
N ARG A 87 11.68 -19.10 -11.26
CA ARG A 87 13.14 -18.94 -11.30
C ARG A 87 13.91 -20.11 -10.67
N LYS A 88 13.39 -20.75 -9.61
CA LYS A 88 14.05 -21.89 -8.94
C LYS A 88 14.12 -23.13 -9.83
N LEU A 89 13.18 -23.27 -10.78
CA LEU A 89 13.11 -24.40 -11.71
C LEU A 89 14.02 -24.24 -12.93
N LEU A 90 14.61 -23.07 -13.15
CA LEU A 90 15.38 -22.77 -14.35
C LEU A 90 16.88 -23.05 -14.16
N PRO A 91 17.52 -23.81 -15.06
CA PRO A 91 18.94 -24.10 -14.99
C PRO A 91 19.77 -22.85 -15.29
N THR A 92 20.70 -22.49 -14.40
CA THR A 92 21.62 -21.35 -14.59
C THR A 92 23.01 -21.66 -14.05
N LEU A 93 24.04 -21.16 -14.74
CA LEU A 93 25.41 -21.08 -14.22
C LEU A 93 25.79 -19.59 -14.01
N PRO A 94 26.23 -19.17 -12.81
CA PRO A 94 26.10 -19.89 -11.53
C PRO A 94 24.61 -20.03 -11.10
N PRO A 95 24.27 -20.90 -10.12
CA PRO A 95 22.89 -21.16 -9.71
C PRO A 95 22.15 -19.92 -9.18
N ASP A 96 22.88 -18.99 -8.56
CA ASP A 96 22.40 -17.73 -7.97
C ASP A 96 22.32 -16.55 -8.97
N LYS A 97 22.61 -16.79 -10.27
CA LYS A 97 22.54 -15.78 -11.33
C LYS A 97 21.21 -15.01 -11.28
N LYS A 98 21.27 -13.71 -11.02
CA LYS A 98 20.11 -12.82 -11.08
C LYS A 98 19.62 -12.75 -12.53
N LEU A 99 18.34 -13.05 -12.74
CA LEU A 99 17.66 -12.96 -14.04
C LEU A 99 16.55 -11.91 -13.96
N SER A 100 16.40 -11.13 -15.02
CA SER A 100 15.23 -10.25 -15.21
C SER A 100 13.97 -11.06 -15.53
N LYS A 101 12.79 -10.41 -15.39
CA LYS A 101 11.51 -11.06 -15.69
C LYS A 101 11.41 -11.57 -17.14
N ILE A 102 12.00 -10.86 -18.11
CA ILE A 102 12.01 -11.30 -19.51
C ILE A 102 12.95 -12.48 -19.76
N GLU A 103 14.10 -12.53 -19.09
CA GLU A 103 15.02 -13.68 -19.16
C GLU A 103 14.40 -14.93 -18.55
N ILE A 104 13.73 -14.81 -17.40
CA ILE A 104 13.01 -15.93 -16.76
C ILE A 104 11.98 -16.53 -17.73
N LEU A 105 11.15 -15.70 -18.38
CA LEU A 105 10.15 -16.18 -19.33
C LEU A 105 10.77 -16.85 -20.57
N ARG A 106 11.82 -16.24 -21.15
CA ARG A 106 12.51 -16.82 -22.32
C ARG A 106 13.17 -18.15 -21.98
N LEU A 107 13.88 -18.22 -20.84
CA LEU A 107 14.57 -19.42 -20.39
C LEU A 107 13.58 -20.54 -20.02
N ALA A 108 12.42 -20.21 -19.44
CA ALA A 108 11.35 -21.18 -19.19
C ALA A 108 10.82 -21.83 -20.49
N ILE A 109 10.54 -21.02 -21.52
CA ILE A 109 10.11 -21.52 -22.83
C ILE A 109 11.18 -22.45 -23.42
N CYS A 110 12.43 -21.99 -23.49
CA CYS A 110 13.54 -22.80 -24.00
C CYS A 110 13.73 -24.11 -23.22
N TYR A 111 13.59 -24.08 -21.89
CA TYR A 111 13.79 -25.27 -21.06
C TYR A 111 12.65 -26.29 -21.21
N ILE A 112 11.40 -25.84 -21.33
CA ILE A 112 10.26 -26.73 -21.66
C ILE A 112 10.48 -27.39 -23.03
N SER A 113 10.86 -26.61 -24.06
CA SER A 113 11.16 -27.17 -25.39
C SER A 113 12.33 -28.16 -25.39
N TYR A 114 13.38 -27.88 -24.60
CA TYR A 114 14.51 -28.80 -24.42
C TYR A 114 14.08 -30.11 -23.75
N LEU A 115 13.31 -30.05 -22.66
CA LEU A 115 12.84 -31.25 -21.96
C LEU A 115 11.92 -32.10 -22.83
N ASN A 116 11.01 -31.49 -23.60
CA ASN A 116 10.18 -32.22 -24.55
C ASN A 116 11.05 -32.97 -25.59
N HIS A 117 12.03 -32.28 -26.20
CA HIS A 117 12.94 -32.93 -27.15
C HIS A 117 13.75 -34.09 -26.55
N VAL A 118 14.12 -34.01 -25.27
CA VAL A 118 14.82 -35.10 -24.55
C VAL A 118 13.90 -36.28 -24.23
N LEU A 119 12.58 -36.08 -24.18
CA LEU A 119 11.58 -37.11 -23.91
C LEU A 119 10.99 -37.75 -25.19
N ASP A 120 11.06 -37.04 -26.31
CA ASP A 120 10.63 -37.51 -27.64
C ASP A 120 11.69 -38.37 -28.36
N VAL A 121 12.86 -38.58 -27.75
CA VAL A 121 14.04 -39.33 -28.25
C VAL A 121 14.27 -40.60 -27.44
#